data_AF-A0A7R9HJH0-F1
#
_entry.id   AF-A0A7R9HJH0-F1
#
_cell.length_a   1.000
_cell.length_b   1.000
_cell.length_c   1.000
_cell.angle_alpha   90.00
_cell.angle_beta   90.00
_cell.angle_gamma   90.00
#
_symmetry.space_group_name_H-M   'P 1'
#
loop_
_entity.id
_entity.type
_entity.pdbx_description
1 polymer ?
#
loop_
_entity_poly.entity_id
_entity_poly.type
_entity_poly.pdbx_seq_one_letter_code
_entity_poly.pdbx_strand_id
1 'polypeptide(L)'
;MFDFRDLSQTAITYLPTGGLEDLDTLRIKETESLKIIPSVYSFKHLKEAWLTYSFHCCAFKFPARHNPARHALHQVSDSSTASLNEGSEVQSSVPA
;
A
#
# COMPACT_ATOMS: atom_id res chain seq x y z
N MET A 1 17.22 -2.40 8.95
CA MET A 1 17.28 -1.21 8.07
C MET A 1 15.83 -0.94 7.70
N PHE A 2 15.31 0.27 7.92
CA PHE A 2 13.94 0.60 7.51
C PHE A 2 13.99 1.24 6.12
N ASP A 3 13.23 0.69 5.17
CA ASP A 3 13.23 1.17 3.79
C ASP A 3 12.20 2.29 3.61
N PHE A 4 12.71 3.50 3.43
CA PHE A 4 11.92 4.72 3.26
C PHE A 4 12.06 5.26 1.83
N ARG A 5 10.92 5.60 1.20
CA ARG A 5 10.89 6.27 -0.11
C ARG A 5 9.98 7.48 -0.10
N ASP A 6 10.55 8.62 -0.43
CA ASP A 6 9.82 9.86 -0.66
C ASP A 6 9.73 10.17 -2.17
N LEU A 7 8.51 10.33 -2.66
CA LEU A 7 8.16 10.75 -4.02
C LEU A 7 7.27 11.99 -4.01
N SER A 8 7.23 12.71 -2.88
CA SER A 8 6.44 13.93 -2.75
C SER A 8 6.92 15.01 -3.72
N GLN A 9 6.01 15.89 -4.14
CA GLN A 9 6.29 17.02 -5.04
C GLN A 9 6.92 16.60 -6.39
N THR A 10 6.65 15.37 -6.82
CA THR A 10 7.08 14.88 -8.13
C THR A 10 5.93 14.95 -9.15
N ALA A 11 6.28 14.82 -10.43
CA ALA A 11 5.32 14.78 -11.54
C ALA A 11 5.05 13.34 -12.03
N ILE A 12 5.25 12.32 -11.17
CA ILE A 12 5.05 10.94 -11.57
C ILE A 12 3.57 10.66 -11.83
N THR A 13 3.28 10.04 -12.97
CA THR A 13 1.91 9.68 -13.36
C THR A 13 1.58 8.23 -13.05
N TYR A 14 2.59 7.40 -12.78
CA TYR A 14 2.45 6.00 -12.44
C TYR A 14 3.47 5.61 -11.37
N LEU A 15 3.08 4.66 -10.51
CA LEU A 15 3.97 4.11 -9.50
C LEU A 15 4.43 2.71 -9.96
N PRO A 16 5.73 2.47 -10.18
CA PRO A 16 6.24 1.15 -10.51
C PRO A 16 6.11 0.24 -9.28
N THR A 17 5.51 -0.94 -9.42
CA THR A 17 5.36 -1.89 -8.30
C THR A 17 6.59 -2.76 -8.09
N GLY A 18 7.39 -2.97 -9.14
CA GLY A 18 8.63 -3.74 -9.04
C GLY A 18 9.64 -3.04 -8.12
N GLY A 19 10.15 -3.78 -7.14
CA GLY A 19 11.12 -3.26 -6.18
C GLY A 19 10.54 -2.44 -5.02
N LEU A 20 9.20 -2.37 -4.87
CA LEU A 20 8.54 -1.76 -3.71
C LEU A 20 8.02 -2.79 -2.69
N GLU A 21 8.40 -4.07 -2.85
CA GLU A 21 7.92 -5.16 -2.00
C GLU A 21 8.44 -5.06 -0.56
N ASP A 22 9.70 -4.63 -0.40
CA ASP A 22 10.42 -4.57 0.89
C ASP A 22 10.35 -3.20 1.58
N LEU A 23 9.60 -2.28 1.00
CA LEU A 23 9.53 -0.89 1.45
C LEU A 23 8.64 -0.77 2.69
N ASP A 24 9.17 -0.17 3.77
CA ASP A 24 8.46 0.04 5.03
C ASP A 24 7.57 1.29 4.99
N THR A 25 8.08 2.40 4.45
CA THR A 25 7.39 3.70 4.48
C THR A 25 7.42 4.41 3.13
N LEU A 26 6.25 4.73 2.60
CA LEU A 26 6.07 5.43 1.32
C LEU A 26 5.45 6.81 1.55
N ARG A 27 6.09 7.85 1.01
CA ARG A 27 5.57 9.23 1.07
C ARG A 27 5.32 9.78 -0.32
N ILE A 28 4.07 10.17 -0.58
CA ILE A 28 3.58 10.76 -1.83
C ILE A 28 2.67 11.94 -1.45
N LYS A 29 3.25 13.07 -1.10
CA LYS A 29 2.51 14.33 -0.84
C LYS A 29 2.61 15.27 -2.03
N GLU A 30 1.61 16.10 -2.25
CA GLU A 30 1.61 17.14 -3.30
C GLU A 30 1.98 16.58 -4.69
N THR A 31 1.56 15.35 -4.99
CA THR A 31 1.87 14.63 -6.25
C THR A 31 0.58 14.48 -7.06
N GLU A 32 0.02 15.61 -7.48
CA GLU A 32 -1.30 15.70 -8.15
C GLU A 32 -1.39 14.92 -9.46
N SER A 33 -0.24 14.62 -10.06
CA SER A 33 -0.13 13.85 -11.30
C SER A 33 -0.39 12.35 -11.09
N LEU A 34 -0.21 11.83 -9.86
CA LEU A 34 -0.40 10.43 -9.54
C LEU A 34 -1.85 10.15 -9.13
N LYS A 35 -2.69 9.89 -10.14
CA LYS A 35 -4.13 9.68 -9.94
C LYS A 35 -4.50 8.26 -9.54
N ILE A 36 -3.67 7.28 -9.89
CA ILE A 36 -3.93 5.85 -9.72
C ILE A 36 -2.88 5.26 -8.80
N ILE A 37 -3.34 4.59 -7.74
CA ILE A 37 -2.49 3.78 -6.86
C ILE A 37 -2.59 2.31 -7.29
N PRO A 38 -1.47 1.59 -7.48
CA PRO A 38 -1.49 0.19 -7.84
C PRO A 38 -2.04 -0.68 -6.71
N SER A 39 -2.24 -1.97 -6.97
CA SER A 39 -2.83 -2.88 -5.98
C SER A 39 -1.99 -2.90 -4.70
N VAL A 40 -2.67 -2.75 -3.55
CA VAL A 40 -2.04 -2.75 -2.23
C VAL A 40 -1.25 -4.02 -1.91
N TYR A 41 -1.60 -5.16 -2.54
CA TYR A 41 -0.86 -6.42 -2.43
C TYR A 41 0.55 -6.38 -3.06
N SER A 42 0.88 -5.32 -3.80
CA SER A 42 2.23 -5.11 -4.33
C SER A 42 3.19 -4.55 -3.28
N PHE A 43 2.66 -4.02 -2.18
CA PHE A 43 3.44 -3.43 -1.09
C PHE A 43 3.41 -4.35 0.13
N LYS A 44 4.13 -5.47 0.06
CA LYS A 44 4.03 -6.56 1.04
C LYS A 44 4.44 -6.15 2.45
N HIS A 45 5.51 -5.36 2.57
CA HIS A 45 6.09 -4.96 3.85
C HIS A 45 5.77 -3.52 4.25
N LEU A 46 4.88 -2.85 3.50
CA LEU A 46 4.54 -1.45 3.74
C LEU A 46 3.71 -1.30 5.01
N LYS A 47 4.24 -0.48 5.93
CA LYS A 47 3.65 -0.18 7.23
C LYS A 47 2.99 1.20 7.24
N GLU A 48 3.56 2.16 6.54
CA GLU A 48 3.11 3.54 6.57
C GLU A 48 3.05 4.15 5.15
N ALA A 49 1.94 4.83 4.85
CA ALA A 49 1.73 5.46 3.55
C ALA A 49 1.13 6.86 3.72
N TRP A 50 1.83 7.87 3.22
CA TRP A 50 1.33 9.24 3.13
C TRP A 50 0.94 9.53 1.70
N LEU A 51 -0.33 9.85 1.47
CA LEU A 51 -0.89 9.96 0.12
C LEU A 51 -1.46 11.35 -0.10
N THR A 52 -1.39 11.81 -1.36
CA THR A 52 -1.91 13.11 -1.77
C THR A 52 -3.43 13.14 -1.71
N TYR A 53 -4.10 12.04 -2.08
CA TYR A 53 -5.55 11.96 -2.07
C TYR A 53 -6.10 10.98 -1.05
N SER A 54 -7.09 11.41 -0.27
CA SER A 54 -7.73 10.60 0.78
C SER A 54 -8.48 9.37 0.25
N PHE A 55 -8.94 9.40 -1.01
CA PHE A 55 -9.63 8.25 -1.61
C PHE A 55 -8.69 7.05 -1.83
N HIS A 56 -7.38 7.28 -1.94
CA HIS A 56 -6.40 6.19 -2.03
C HIS A 56 -6.28 5.40 -0.71
N CYS A 57 -6.54 6.03 0.44
CA CYS A 57 -6.47 5.38 1.75
C CYS A 57 -7.46 4.22 1.90
N CYS A 58 -8.60 4.26 1.20
CA CYS A 58 -9.58 3.17 1.21
C CYS A 58 -8.98 1.84 0.73
N ALA A 59 -8.09 1.89 -0.26
CA ALA A 59 -7.45 0.68 -0.79
C ALA A 59 -6.55 0.00 0.27
N PHE A 60 -5.88 0.80 1.11
CA PHE A 60 -5.00 0.33 2.18
C PHE A 60 -5.76 -0.11 3.44
N LYS A 61 -6.83 0.62 3.79
CA LYS A 61 -7.63 0.31 4.98
C LYS A 61 -8.56 -0.89 4.79
N PHE A 62 -8.99 -1.16 3.56
CA PHE A 62 -9.92 -2.24 3.23
C PHE A 62 -9.45 -3.10 2.04
N PRO A 63 -8.28 -3.75 2.13
CA PRO A 63 -7.68 -4.50 1.02
C PRO A 63 -8.56 -5.65 0.51
N ALA A 64 -9.31 -6.29 1.42
CA ALA A 64 -10.25 -7.36 1.10
C ALA A 64 -11.47 -6.88 0.29
N ARG A 65 -11.91 -5.63 0.47
CA ARG A 65 -13.04 -5.04 -0.28
C ARG A 65 -12.60 -4.49 -1.63
N HIS A 66 -11.36 -4.05 -1.75
CA HIS A 66 -10.82 -3.45 -2.96
C HIS A 66 -10.47 -4.49 -4.04
N ASN A 67 -10.06 -5.71 -3.65
CA ASN A 67 -9.83 -6.79 -4.61
C ASN A 67 -10.15 -8.16 -4.00
N PRO A 68 -11.42 -8.62 -4.08
CA PRO A 68 -11.86 -9.88 -3.50
C PRO A 68 -11.22 -11.11 -4.16
N ALA A 69 -10.90 -11.05 -5.45
CA ALA A 69 -10.28 -12.17 -6.18
C ALA A 69 -8.83 -12.44 -5.71
N ARG A 70 -8.02 -11.39 -5.48
CA ARG A 70 -6.65 -11.55 -4.95
C ARG A 70 -6.61 -11.95 -3.48
N HIS A 71 -7.59 -11.53 -2.69
CA HIS A 71 -7.72 -11.95 -1.29
C HIS A 71 -7.91 -13.47 -1.19
N ALA A 72 -8.77 -14.04 -2.04
CA ALA A 72 -8.97 -15.49 -2.11
C ALA A 72 -7.69 -16.24 -2.49
N LEU A 73 -6.87 -15.70 -3.42
CA LEU A 73 -5.60 -16.31 -3.79
C LEU A 73 -4.57 -16.29 -2.66
N HIS A 74 -4.52 -15.23 -1.85
CA HIS A 74 -3.58 -15.13 -0.73
C HIS A 74 -3.90 -16.14 0.38
N GLN A 75 -5.19 -16.37 0.66
CA GLN A 75 -5.62 -17.35 1.66
C GLN A 75 -5.28 -18.81 1.30
N VAL A 76 -5.10 -19.11 0.01
CA VAL A 76 -4.77 -20.48 -0.43
C VAL A 76 -3.29 -20.81 -0.22
N SER A 77 -2.41 -19.80 -0.20
CA SER A 77 -0.96 -19.97 0.06
C SER A 77 -0.60 -20.20 1.53
N ASP A 78 -1.48 -19.85 2.47
CA ASP A 78 -1.21 -19.92 3.92
C ASP A 78 -1.77 -21.19 4.60
N SER A 79 -1.87 -22.30 3.87
CA SER A 79 -2.32 -23.58 4.45
C SER A 79 -1.27 -24.31 5.30
N SER A 80 -0.22 -23.61 5.77
CA SER A 80 0.76 -24.18 6.71
C SER A 80 1.27 -23.20 7.78
N THR A 81 0.46 -22.26 8.26
CA THR A 81 0.63 -21.71 9.62
C THR A 81 -0.71 -21.17 10.12
N ALA A 82 -1.46 -22.01 10.84
CA ALA A 82 -2.46 -21.50 11.77
C ALA A 82 -1.76 -20.65 12.85
N SER A 83 -2.41 -19.55 13.24
CA SER A 83 -1.99 -18.53 14.20
C SER A 83 -1.01 -17.49 13.68
N LEU A 84 -1.54 -16.46 13.03
CA LEU A 84 -1.33 -15.04 13.40
C LEU A 84 -2.48 -14.24 12.75
N ASN A 85 -3.53 -13.99 13.53
CA ASN A 85 -4.19 -12.69 13.49
C ASN A 85 -3.09 -11.62 13.48
N GLU A 86 -3.12 -10.66 12.53
CA GLU A 86 -3.00 -9.20 12.71
C GLU A 86 -3.11 -8.58 11.30
N GLY A 87 -4.22 -7.89 11.02
CA GLY A 87 -4.35 -7.10 9.81
C GLY A 87 -3.25 -6.04 9.80
N SER A 88 -2.49 -5.95 8.70
CA SER A 88 -1.55 -4.86 8.49
C SER A 88 -2.33 -3.56 8.41
N GLU A 89 -2.51 -2.91 9.56
CA GLU A 89 -3.12 -1.60 9.68
C GLU A 89 -2.12 -0.59 9.12
N VAL A 90 -2.12 -0.43 7.79
CA VAL A 90 -1.38 0.64 7.15
C VAL A 90 -1.93 1.95 7.72
N GLN A 91 -1.14 2.60 8.55
CA GLN A 91 -1.48 3.91 9.09
C GLN A 91 -1.34 4.91 7.95
N SER A 92 -2.48 5.19 7.28
CA SER A 92 -2.55 6.24 6.27
C SER A 92 -2.90 7.56 6.95
N SER A 93 -1.93 8.44 7.11
CA SER A 93 -2.13 9.79 7.62
C SER A 93 -2.36 10.74 6.44
N VAL A 94 -3.58 11.26 6.33
CA VAL A 94 -3.94 12.29 5.36
C VAL A 94 -3.49 13.64 5.93
N PRO A 95 -2.64 14.43 5.24
CA PRO A 95 -2.44 15.82 5.60
C PRO A 95 -3.72 16.62 5.29
N ALA A 96 -4.14 17.46 6.26
CA ALA A 96 -5.30 18.34 6.16
C ALA A 96 -5.14 19.42 5.06
#